data_AF-A0A7X6RKK0-F1
#
_entry.id   AF-A0A7X6RKK0-F1
#
_cell.length_a   1.000
_cell.length_b   1.000
_cell.length_c   1.000
_cell.angle_alpha   90.00
_cell.angle_beta   90.00
_cell.angle_gamma   90.00
#
_symmetry.space_group_name_H-M   'P 1'
#
loop_
_entity.id
_entity.type
_entity.pdbx_description
1 polymer ?
#
loop_
_entity_poly.entity_id
_entity_poly.type
_entity_poly.pdbx_seq_one_letter_code
_entity_poly.pdbx_strand_id
1 'polypeptide(L)'
;MRPTLDGDATPVPTSLLSVLISWRSTELPDAHAILVAADGRVRSARDVVFYNAPRHHSQAVTLDQDPQPGTARLSVSLPRAEAAIAAILIGGSVPANQPATPPGPALSVEDAHGLVARADIAPEPGMRAAIFGAFRRAEERWWFVPGGIQRTALADLFAEFGVPIGDPARISLHRKQIATPAPPPDSDRPDWYPDPTDAALLRWWDGSCWSDETLPRPPADPRTCPRCGRRRWRLIGSSAPCRTCAEEIDEYLAGWRPQALRVLAADGPTGPAWASLWTQLRRHRIESGAALAALRGPGAAQLERLAAFALADGTVGAAELERFDATVAALGLRGAGMDELRRSLRRVRILSRLRAGELPAIAVPDLHLDPDERVHLDTPATRVRRTARGTRSVAGRLICSNKKLRFIGPGAGIEIPWARAVSVAVADGLVTVAATSARGGAEFEVAEPELVAAVVEGALRVAKRLTVAPGRRDSRSIAPDIKAQVWQRDGGRCVECGSTHYLEFDHIIPLSRGGASSVANLQILCRGCNRDKGEHI
;
A
#
# COMPACT_ATOMS: atom_id res chain seq x y z
N MET A 1 48.78 -44.00 -10.23
CA MET A 1 48.21 -44.93 -9.22
C MET A 1 46.83 -45.33 -9.71
N ARG A 2 46.63 -46.61 -10.10
CA ARG A 2 45.30 -47.11 -10.49
C ARG A 2 44.33 -46.86 -9.32
N PRO A 3 43.11 -46.33 -9.53
CA PRO A 3 42.10 -46.48 -8.51
C PRO A 3 41.90 -47.98 -8.31
N THR A 4 42.14 -48.48 -7.10
CA THR A 4 41.62 -49.80 -6.74
C THR A 4 40.10 -49.73 -6.94
N LEU A 5 39.57 -50.68 -7.71
CA LEU A 5 38.14 -50.92 -7.86
C LEU A 5 37.62 -51.50 -6.54
N ASP A 6 37.78 -50.75 -5.45
CA ASP A 6 37.17 -51.04 -4.16
C ASP A 6 35.77 -50.44 -4.23
N GLY A 7 34.78 -51.26 -4.59
CA GLY A 7 33.34 -51.17 -4.26
C GLY A 7 32.51 -49.90 -4.54
N ASP A 8 33.06 -48.71 -4.34
CA ASP A 8 32.31 -47.47 -4.08
C ASP A 8 32.58 -46.36 -5.12
N ALA A 9 33.38 -46.64 -6.16
CA ALA A 9 33.62 -45.68 -7.23
C ALA A 9 32.45 -45.64 -8.23
N THR A 10 31.75 -44.51 -8.30
CA THR A 10 30.60 -44.30 -9.20
C THR A 10 31.05 -43.58 -10.48
N PRO A 11 30.78 -44.11 -11.69
CA PRO A 11 31.07 -43.38 -12.92
C PRO A 11 30.16 -42.14 -13.00
N VAL A 12 30.71 -40.99 -13.36
CA VAL A 12 29.95 -39.73 -13.42
C VAL A 12 29.87 -39.20 -14.86
N PRO A 13 28.74 -38.59 -15.24
CA PRO A 13 28.58 -38.03 -16.58
C PRO A 13 29.48 -36.81 -16.78
N THR A 14 29.69 -36.44 -18.04
CA THR A 14 30.43 -35.22 -18.43
C THR A 14 29.54 -33.98 -18.42
N SER A 15 28.28 -34.09 -18.00
CA SER A 15 27.35 -32.98 -17.81
C SER A 15 27.74 -32.12 -16.59
N LEU A 16 27.06 -30.99 -16.42
CA LEU A 16 27.23 -30.18 -15.21
C LEU A 16 26.64 -30.92 -14.01
N LEU A 17 27.46 -31.11 -12.97
CA LEU A 17 27.07 -31.77 -11.74
C LEU A 17 26.76 -30.75 -10.64
N SER A 18 25.70 -31.00 -9.89
CA SER A 18 25.33 -30.28 -8.68
C SER A 18 25.76 -31.13 -7.48
N VAL A 19 26.76 -30.65 -6.75
CA VAL A 19 27.33 -31.32 -5.57
C VAL A 19 26.80 -30.61 -4.32
N LEU A 20 25.96 -31.31 -3.56
CA LEU A 20 25.28 -30.78 -2.39
C LEU A 20 25.84 -31.43 -1.12
N ILE A 21 26.38 -30.61 -0.21
CA ILE A 21 26.69 -31.01 1.15
C ILE A 21 25.51 -30.57 2.02
N SER A 22 24.93 -31.47 2.79
CA SER A 22 23.78 -31.22 3.67
C SER A 22 24.10 -31.68 5.09
N TRP A 23 23.57 -31.00 6.10
CA TRP A 23 23.77 -31.36 7.52
C TRP A 23 22.57 -30.93 8.37
N ARG A 24 22.45 -31.52 9.57
CA ARG A 24 21.37 -31.21 10.53
C ARG A 24 21.92 -30.40 11.71
N SER A 25 22.24 -29.13 11.48
CA SER A 25 22.67 -28.20 12.54
C SER A 25 22.45 -26.74 12.12
N THR A 26 22.32 -25.85 13.11
CA THR A 26 22.33 -24.39 12.93
C THR A 26 23.74 -23.84 12.65
N GLU A 27 24.77 -24.66 12.81
CA GLU A 27 26.17 -24.32 12.57
C GLU A 27 26.54 -24.49 11.11
N LEU A 28 27.40 -23.61 10.60
CA LEU A 28 27.73 -23.46 9.19
C LEU A 28 29.12 -24.07 8.93
N PRO A 29 29.23 -25.35 8.50
CA PRO A 29 30.45 -25.85 7.91
C PRO A 29 30.79 -25.10 6.63
N ASP A 30 32.06 -24.74 6.50
CA ASP A 30 32.61 -24.11 5.31
C ASP A 30 32.95 -25.17 4.26
N ALA A 31 32.21 -25.17 3.15
CA ALA A 31 32.48 -26.04 2.02
C ALA A 31 33.65 -25.52 1.19
N HIS A 32 34.48 -26.44 0.69
CA HIS A 32 35.61 -26.13 -0.17
C HIS A 32 35.84 -27.23 -1.21
N ALA A 33 36.54 -26.88 -2.29
CA ALA A 33 37.07 -27.83 -3.24
C ALA A 33 38.55 -27.60 -3.50
N ILE A 34 39.31 -28.68 -3.66
CA ILE A 34 40.75 -28.65 -3.93
C ILE A 34 41.01 -29.41 -5.22
N LEU A 35 41.54 -28.73 -6.24
CA LEU A 35 41.89 -29.33 -7.51
C LEU A 35 43.37 -29.72 -7.47
N VAL A 36 43.68 -31.00 -7.66
CA VAL A 36 45.04 -31.53 -7.53
C VAL A 36 45.55 -32.12 -8.83
N ALA A 37 46.85 -31.98 -9.07
CA ALA A 37 47.55 -32.58 -10.19
C ALA A 37 47.84 -34.07 -9.93
N ALA A 38 48.53 -34.73 -10.86
CA ALA A 38 48.80 -36.16 -10.81
C ALA A 38 49.68 -36.60 -9.62
N ASP A 39 50.44 -35.67 -9.03
CA ASP A 39 51.23 -35.85 -7.81
C ASP A 39 50.40 -35.73 -6.51
N GLY A 40 49.09 -35.45 -6.64
CA GLY A 40 48.18 -35.26 -5.52
C GLY A 40 48.27 -33.89 -4.85
N ARG A 41 48.97 -32.91 -5.44
CA ARG A 41 49.13 -31.56 -4.88
C ARG A 41 48.48 -30.50 -5.76
N VAL A 42 48.16 -29.36 -5.16
CA VAL A 42 47.74 -28.16 -5.92
C VAL A 42 48.93 -27.58 -6.67
N ARG A 43 48.68 -26.96 -7.83
CA ARG A 43 49.73 -26.27 -8.60
C ARG A 43 49.96 -24.86 -8.07
N SER A 44 48.89 -24.25 -7.54
CA SER A 44 48.93 -22.95 -6.89
C SER A 44 47.71 -22.75 -5.98
N ALA A 45 47.68 -21.66 -5.21
CA ALA A 45 46.50 -21.25 -4.43
C ALA A 45 45.21 -21.10 -5.27
N ARG A 46 45.32 -20.91 -6.59
CA ARG A 46 44.17 -20.75 -7.50
C ARG A 46 43.40 -22.04 -7.75
N ASP A 47 43.98 -23.18 -7.42
CA ASP A 47 43.34 -24.49 -7.54
C ASP A 47 42.45 -24.82 -6.32
N VAL A 48 42.26 -23.88 -5.39
CA VAL A 48 41.40 -24.04 -4.22
C VAL A 48 40.19 -23.13 -4.36
N VAL A 49 38.99 -23.73 -4.27
CA VAL A 49 37.70 -23.03 -4.32
C VAL A 49 37.07 -23.04 -2.93
N PHE A 50 36.67 -21.87 -2.48
CA PHE A 50 36.06 -21.64 -1.17
C PHE A 50 35.29 -20.32 -1.19
N TYR A 51 34.62 -19.94 -0.11
CA TYR A 51 33.71 -18.78 -0.10
C TYR A 51 34.31 -17.48 -0.68
N ASN A 52 35.54 -17.12 -0.27
CA ASN A 52 36.23 -15.92 -0.74
C ASN A 52 36.95 -16.08 -2.09
N ALA A 53 37.03 -17.30 -2.61
CA ALA A 53 37.47 -17.62 -3.96
C ALA A 53 36.47 -18.61 -4.58
N PRO A 54 35.23 -18.16 -4.86
CA PRO A 54 34.08 -19.04 -5.08
C PRO A 54 34.11 -19.76 -6.43
N ARG A 55 35.12 -19.52 -7.27
CA ARG A 55 35.22 -20.06 -8.62
C ARG A 55 36.64 -20.42 -8.96
N HIS A 56 36.83 -21.63 -9.49
CA HIS A 56 38.08 -22.01 -10.15
C HIS A 56 38.22 -21.21 -11.45
N HIS A 57 39.45 -20.84 -11.83
CA HIS A 57 39.69 -20.03 -13.03
C HIS A 57 39.25 -20.72 -14.33
N SER A 58 39.35 -22.05 -14.39
CA SER A 58 38.83 -22.83 -15.52
C SER A 58 37.30 -22.99 -15.52
N GLN A 59 36.62 -22.50 -14.46
CA GLN A 59 35.20 -22.69 -14.19
C GLN A 59 34.79 -24.17 -14.02
N ALA A 60 35.76 -25.06 -13.75
CA ALA A 60 35.50 -26.47 -13.43
C ALA A 60 34.73 -26.64 -12.12
N VAL A 61 34.89 -25.72 -11.17
CA VAL A 61 34.16 -25.73 -9.89
C VAL A 61 33.71 -24.31 -9.56
N THR A 62 32.45 -24.17 -9.16
CA THR A 62 31.86 -22.94 -8.62
C THR A 62 31.12 -23.26 -7.33
N LEU A 63 31.42 -22.56 -6.25
CA LEU A 63 30.71 -22.63 -4.98
C LEU A 63 29.56 -21.61 -4.99
N ASP A 64 28.36 -22.06 -4.62
CA ASP A 64 27.20 -21.20 -4.39
C ASP A 64 27.41 -20.34 -3.14
N GLN A 65 27.23 -19.02 -3.27
CA GLN A 65 27.44 -18.05 -2.19
C GLN A 65 26.15 -17.76 -1.40
N ASP A 66 24.99 -18.21 -1.88
CA ASP A 66 23.71 -18.08 -1.19
C ASP A 66 22.90 -19.40 -1.16
N PRO A 67 23.48 -20.48 -0.60
CA PRO A 67 22.78 -21.76 -0.51
C PRO A 67 21.66 -21.71 0.54
N GLN A 68 20.71 -22.64 0.43
CA GLN A 68 19.67 -22.81 1.45
C GLN A 68 20.28 -23.15 2.82
N PRO A 69 19.66 -22.72 3.94
CA PRO A 69 20.13 -23.05 5.29
C PRO A 69 20.33 -24.57 5.48
N GLY A 70 21.45 -24.95 6.11
CA GLY A 70 21.80 -26.38 6.31
C GLY A 70 22.39 -27.07 5.07
N THR A 71 22.72 -26.31 4.02
CA THR A 71 23.33 -26.84 2.80
C THR A 71 24.49 -25.98 2.29
N ALA A 72 25.39 -26.62 1.54
CA ALA A 72 26.38 -25.96 0.70
C ALA A 72 26.39 -26.63 -0.67
N ARG A 73 26.38 -25.83 -1.74
CA ARG A 73 26.26 -26.34 -3.11
C ARG A 73 27.47 -25.94 -3.95
N LEU A 74 28.05 -26.90 -4.65
CA LEU A 74 29.09 -26.68 -5.66
C LEU A 74 28.61 -27.17 -7.03
N SER A 75 28.78 -26.34 -8.04
CA SER A 75 28.61 -26.74 -9.44
C SER A 75 29.94 -27.22 -9.99
N VAL A 76 30.01 -28.49 -10.42
CA VAL A 76 31.23 -29.14 -10.94
C VAL A 76 31.05 -29.48 -12.41
N SER A 77 31.89 -28.91 -13.27
CA SER A 77 31.95 -29.18 -14.70
C SER A 77 33.27 -29.86 -15.05
N LEU A 78 33.24 -31.19 -15.11
CA LEU A 78 34.41 -32.04 -15.34
C LEU A 78 35.10 -31.81 -16.70
N PRO A 79 34.40 -31.52 -17.81
CA PRO A 79 35.05 -31.19 -19.09
C PRO A 79 35.85 -29.88 -19.07
N ARG A 80 35.55 -28.99 -18.12
CA ARG A 80 36.27 -27.72 -17.94
C ARG A 80 37.48 -27.86 -17.02
N ALA A 81 37.71 -29.03 -16.44
CA ALA A 81 38.93 -29.32 -15.70
C ALA A 81 40.09 -29.46 -16.69
N GLU A 82 41.18 -28.73 -16.43
CA GLU A 82 42.34 -28.71 -17.31
C GLU A 82 43.01 -30.09 -17.38
N ALA A 83 43.74 -30.36 -18.48
CA ALA A 83 44.46 -31.61 -18.66
C ALA A 83 45.48 -31.91 -17.55
N ALA A 84 45.96 -30.88 -16.83
CA ALA A 84 46.87 -31.07 -15.69
C ALA A 84 46.17 -31.49 -14.39
N ILE A 85 44.85 -31.32 -14.26
CA ILE A 85 44.09 -31.68 -13.06
C ILE A 85 43.74 -33.17 -13.10
N ALA A 86 44.19 -33.92 -12.10
CA ALA A 86 43.94 -35.35 -11.97
C ALA A 86 42.74 -35.66 -11.05
N ALA A 87 42.45 -34.80 -10.07
CA ALA A 87 41.30 -34.95 -9.20
C ALA A 87 40.73 -33.62 -8.68
N ILE A 88 39.45 -33.63 -8.34
CA ILE A 88 38.73 -32.54 -7.66
C ILE A 88 38.21 -33.10 -6.34
N LEU A 89 38.76 -32.65 -5.22
CA LEU A 89 38.41 -33.08 -3.87
C LEU A 89 37.33 -32.15 -3.32
N ILE A 90 36.25 -32.70 -2.78
CA ILE A 90 35.16 -31.95 -2.15
C ILE A 90 35.23 -32.15 -0.65
N GLY A 91 35.30 -31.05 0.10
CA GLY A 91 35.47 -31.09 1.55
C GLY A 91 34.66 -30.05 2.29
N GLY A 92 34.68 -30.17 3.60
CA GLY A 92 34.07 -29.23 4.52
C GLY A 92 34.88 -29.08 5.79
N SER A 93 34.74 -27.95 6.47
CA SER A 93 35.41 -27.70 7.74
C SER A 93 34.56 -26.86 8.70
N VAL A 94 34.74 -27.08 9.99
CA VAL A 94 34.05 -26.34 11.06
C VAL A 94 35.03 -25.39 11.77
N PRO A 95 34.78 -24.07 11.78
CA PRO A 95 35.63 -23.07 12.42
C PRO A 95 35.91 -23.34 13.89
N ALA A 96 37.13 -23.08 14.37
CA ALA A 96 37.60 -23.44 15.72
C ALA A 96 36.71 -22.95 16.89
N ASN A 97 35.94 -21.88 16.69
CA ASN A 97 35.01 -21.30 17.65
C ASN A 97 33.64 -22.01 17.74
N GLN A 98 33.40 -23.04 16.94
CA GLN A 98 32.19 -23.85 16.93
C GLN A 98 32.47 -25.27 17.50
N PRO A 99 31.50 -25.95 18.11
CA PRO A 99 31.63 -27.35 18.50
C PRO A 99 31.97 -28.25 17.31
N ALA A 100 32.64 -29.37 17.58
CA ALA A 100 33.11 -30.27 16.53
C ALA A 100 31.93 -30.92 15.79
N THR A 101 32.13 -31.12 14.48
CA THR A 101 31.27 -31.59 13.39
C THR A 101 29.74 -31.79 13.64
N PRO A 102 28.86 -31.18 12.82
CA PRO A 102 27.41 -31.37 12.94
C PRO A 102 26.96 -32.83 12.74
N PRO A 103 25.87 -33.28 13.36
CA PRO A 103 25.38 -34.65 13.20
C PRO A 103 24.80 -34.90 11.79
N GLY A 104 25.20 -36.03 11.20
CA GLY A 104 24.68 -36.55 9.93
C GLY A 104 24.95 -35.68 8.68
N PRO A 105 26.19 -35.25 8.40
CA PRO A 105 26.49 -34.63 7.13
C PRO A 105 26.39 -35.67 5.99
N ALA A 106 25.92 -35.25 4.83
CA ALA A 106 25.88 -36.09 3.64
C ALA A 106 26.22 -35.30 2.39
N LEU A 107 26.96 -35.94 1.49
CA LEU A 107 27.36 -35.43 0.18
C LEU A 107 26.52 -36.13 -0.89
N SER A 108 25.74 -35.36 -1.65
CA SER A 108 25.00 -35.83 -2.82
C SER A 108 25.59 -35.23 -4.10
N VAL A 109 25.69 -36.03 -5.15
CA VAL A 109 26.08 -35.61 -6.50
C VAL A 109 24.89 -35.84 -7.41
N GLU A 110 24.39 -34.78 -8.05
CA GLU A 110 23.22 -34.80 -8.92
C GLU A 110 23.58 -34.27 -10.31
N ASP A 111 22.93 -34.78 -11.35
CA ASP A 111 22.94 -34.21 -12.70
C ASP A 111 21.55 -33.70 -13.09
N ALA A 112 21.32 -33.39 -14.37
CA ALA A 112 20.03 -32.92 -14.85
C ALA A 112 18.89 -33.98 -14.75
N HIS A 113 19.24 -35.25 -14.56
CA HIS A 113 18.32 -36.39 -14.49
C HIS A 113 18.09 -36.91 -13.06
N GLY A 114 18.89 -36.46 -12.09
CA GLY A 114 18.68 -36.72 -10.67
C GLY A 114 19.96 -37.13 -9.93
N LEU A 115 19.80 -37.89 -8.85
CA LEU A 115 20.90 -38.34 -8.00
C LEU A 115 21.81 -39.33 -8.73
N VAL A 116 23.10 -38.99 -8.84
CA VAL A 116 24.16 -39.81 -9.44
C VAL A 116 24.91 -40.60 -8.36
N ALA A 117 25.26 -39.96 -7.25
CA ALA A 117 25.95 -40.60 -6.13
C ALA A 117 25.59 -39.94 -4.80
N ARG A 118 25.67 -40.68 -3.70
CA ARG A 118 25.50 -40.16 -2.34
C ARG A 118 26.49 -40.83 -1.40
N ALA A 119 27.06 -40.04 -0.49
CA ALA A 119 27.95 -40.49 0.57
C ALA A 119 27.47 -39.91 1.90
N ASP A 120 27.15 -40.76 2.87
CA ASP A 120 26.92 -40.31 4.24
C ASP A 120 28.29 -40.15 4.94
N ILE A 121 28.47 -39.04 5.63
CA ILE A 121 29.75 -38.66 6.22
C ILE A 121 29.72 -39.02 7.70
N ALA A 122 30.67 -39.86 8.13
CA ALA A 122 30.88 -40.22 9.52
C ALA A 122 32.11 -39.48 10.08
N PRO A 123 31.94 -38.30 10.70
CA PRO A 123 33.07 -37.57 11.25
C PRO A 123 33.60 -38.25 12.51
N GLU A 124 34.92 -38.44 12.58
CA GLU A 124 35.56 -38.96 13.79
C GLU A 124 35.55 -37.91 14.91
N PRO A 125 35.40 -38.31 16.18
CA PRO A 125 35.43 -37.39 17.31
C PRO A 125 36.69 -36.51 17.31
N GLY A 126 36.52 -35.19 17.41
CA GLY A 126 37.62 -34.22 17.45
C GLY A 126 38.14 -33.78 16.07
N MET A 127 37.69 -34.39 14.97
CA MET A 127 37.99 -33.90 13.63
C MET A 127 37.16 -32.67 13.29
N ARG A 128 37.79 -31.72 12.58
CA ARG A 128 37.21 -30.41 12.25
C ARG A 128 37.25 -30.08 10.76
N ALA A 129 38.02 -30.80 9.96
CA ALA A 129 38.08 -30.64 8.52
C ALA A 129 38.18 -32.01 7.84
N ALA A 130 37.49 -32.19 6.72
CA ALA A 130 37.48 -33.47 6.02
C ALA A 130 37.25 -33.32 4.52
N ILE A 131 37.79 -34.28 3.76
CA ILE A 131 37.37 -34.56 2.38
C ILE A 131 36.25 -35.59 2.42
N PHE A 132 35.10 -35.23 1.84
CA PHE A 132 33.89 -36.04 1.82
C PHE A 132 33.79 -36.91 0.57
N GLY A 133 34.48 -36.53 -0.51
CA GLY A 133 34.56 -37.31 -1.73
C GLY A 133 35.48 -36.66 -2.75
N ALA A 134 35.80 -37.39 -3.81
CA ALA A 134 36.71 -36.96 -4.85
C ALA A 134 36.21 -37.36 -6.24
N PHE A 135 36.21 -36.43 -7.18
CA PHE A 135 36.17 -36.76 -8.60
C PHE A 135 37.60 -37.09 -9.05
N ARG A 136 37.84 -38.28 -9.59
CA ARG A 136 39.15 -38.73 -10.06
C ARG A 136 39.09 -39.07 -11.54
N ARG A 137 40.13 -38.67 -12.29
CA ARG A 137 40.25 -38.95 -13.72
C ARG A 137 41.11 -40.18 -13.96
N ALA A 138 40.59 -41.15 -14.72
CA ALA A 138 41.31 -42.35 -15.18
C ALA A 138 40.88 -42.69 -16.60
N GLU A 139 41.82 -42.97 -17.51
CA GLU A 139 41.54 -43.36 -18.91
C GLU A 139 40.54 -42.41 -19.61
N GLU A 140 40.76 -41.10 -19.47
CA GLU A 140 39.89 -40.02 -20.01
C GLU A 140 38.44 -39.97 -19.49
N ARG A 141 38.11 -40.77 -18.48
CA ARG A 141 36.80 -40.76 -17.80
C ARG A 141 36.94 -40.30 -16.35
N TRP A 142 35.84 -39.81 -15.80
CA TRP A 142 35.76 -39.36 -14.41
C TRP A 142 34.93 -40.31 -13.55
N TRP A 143 35.37 -40.49 -12.32
CA TRP A 143 34.72 -41.31 -11.32
C TRP A 143 34.58 -40.51 -10.03
N PHE A 144 33.43 -40.60 -9.39
CA PHE A 144 33.24 -40.10 -8.04
C PHE A 144 33.58 -41.20 -7.03
N VAL A 145 34.43 -40.88 -6.06
CA VAL A 145 34.84 -41.78 -4.98
C VAL A 145 34.43 -41.13 -3.66
N PRO A 146 33.52 -41.73 -2.87
CA PRO A 146 33.12 -41.19 -1.58
C PRO A 146 34.23 -41.36 -0.54
N GLY A 147 34.20 -40.52 0.49
CA GLY A 147 35.16 -40.54 1.59
C GLY A 147 36.47 -39.83 1.29
N GLY A 148 37.34 -39.79 2.30
CA GLY A 148 38.60 -39.06 2.25
C GLY A 148 39.24 -38.94 3.62
N ILE A 149 40.23 -38.07 3.72
CA ILE A 149 40.98 -37.84 4.96
C ILE A 149 40.25 -36.84 5.86
N GLN A 150 40.40 -37.01 7.18
CA GLN A 150 39.94 -36.07 8.20
C GLN A 150 41.14 -35.52 8.99
N ARG A 151 41.02 -34.29 9.49
CA ARG A 151 42.04 -33.59 10.27
C ARG A 151 41.41 -32.79 11.41
N THR A 152 42.19 -32.57 12.46
CA THR A 152 41.83 -31.76 13.63
C THR A 152 41.83 -30.26 13.31
N ALA A 153 42.53 -29.82 12.27
CA ALA A 153 42.48 -28.45 11.77
C ALA A 153 42.47 -28.41 10.23
N LEU A 154 41.85 -27.37 9.67
CA LEU A 154 41.85 -27.11 8.22
C LEU A 154 43.25 -26.88 7.67
N ALA A 155 44.12 -26.22 8.44
CA ALA A 155 45.50 -25.96 8.04
C ALA A 155 46.25 -27.28 7.77
N ASP A 156 46.06 -28.30 8.62
CA ASP A 156 46.68 -29.60 8.43
C ASP A 156 46.15 -30.30 7.16
N LEU A 157 44.84 -30.15 6.89
CA LEU A 157 44.23 -30.69 5.67
C LEU A 157 44.78 -30.03 4.41
N PHE A 158 44.91 -28.70 4.43
CA PHE A 158 45.41 -27.92 3.30
C PHE A 158 46.90 -28.16 3.06
N ALA A 159 47.68 -28.35 4.12
CA ALA A 159 49.09 -28.67 4.05
C ALA A 159 49.35 -30.02 3.36
N GLU A 160 48.49 -31.02 3.58
CA GLU A 160 48.56 -32.34 2.90
C GLU A 160 48.59 -32.19 1.37
N PHE A 161 47.77 -31.29 0.83
CA PHE A 161 47.62 -31.07 -0.61
C PHE A 161 48.55 -29.96 -1.14
N GLY A 162 49.48 -29.45 -0.33
CA GLY A 162 50.44 -28.43 -0.74
C GLY A 162 49.83 -27.04 -0.95
N VAL A 163 48.66 -26.76 -0.36
CA VAL A 163 48.04 -25.44 -0.43
C VAL A 163 48.92 -24.44 0.34
N PRO A 164 49.34 -23.32 -0.27
CA PRO A 164 50.16 -22.33 0.42
C PRO A 164 49.34 -21.63 1.49
N ILE A 165 49.51 -22.05 2.75
CA ILE A 165 48.86 -21.46 3.91
C ILE A 165 49.71 -20.27 4.35
N GLY A 166 49.27 -19.04 4.04
CA GLY A 166 49.70 -17.86 4.81
C GLY A 166 49.13 -17.93 6.23
N ASP A 167 49.51 -16.99 7.11
CA ASP A 167 49.03 -16.89 8.50
C ASP A 167 47.57 -17.40 8.63
N PRO A 168 47.31 -18.52 9.35
CA PRO A 168 46.03 -19.23 9.33
C PRO A 168 44.84 -18.38 9.77
N ALA A 169 45.08 -17.21 10.39
CA ALA A 169 44.08 -16.18 10.65
C ALA A 169 43.54 -15.47 9.38
N ARG A 170 44.20 -15.59 8.23
CA ARG A 170 43.88 -14.88 6.97
C ARG A 170 43.10 -15.69 5.94
N ILE A 171 43.13 -17.03 6.00
CA ILE A 171 42.21 -17.84 5.20
C ILE A 171 40.89 -17.93 5.97
N SER A 172 40.14 -16.82 5.98
CA SER A 172 38.77 -16.88 6.44
C SER A 172 37.95 -17.57 5.37
N LEU A 173 37.47 -18.78 5.65
CA LEU A 173 36.46 -19.43 4.81
C LEU A 173 35.03 -18.91 5.13
N HIS A 174 34.91 -18.10 6.18
CA HIS A 174 33.62 -17.59 6.64
C HIS A 174 32.97 -16.68 5.61
N ARG A 175 31.64 -16.79 5.52
CA ARG A 175 30.76 -15.65 5.24
C ARG A 175 31.15 -14.55 6.23
N LYS A 176 31.93 -13.54 5.79
CA LYS A 176 31.91 -12.24 6.47
C LYS A 176 30.45 -11.82 6.40
N GLN A 177 29.70 -11.99 7.49
CA GLN A 177 28.61 -11.08 7.76
C GLN A 177 29.29 -9.71 7.76
N ILE A 178 29.20 -9.01 6.64
CA ILE A 178 29.16 -7.55 6.72
C ILE A 178 27.97 -7.35 7.62
N ALA A 179 28.23 -7.04 8.90
CA ALA A 179 27.17 -6.70 9.83
C ALA A 179 26.35 -5.65 9.08
N THR A 180 25.09 -5.97 8.77
CA THR A 180 24.20 -5.00 8.15
C THR A 180 24.28 -3.79 9.06
N PRO A 181 24.71 -2.62 8.55
CA PRO A 181 24.94 -1.48 9.40
C PRO A 181 23.69 -1.25 10.23
N ALA A 182 23.85 -1.02 11.53
CA ALA A 182 22.71 -0.84 12.42
C ALA A 182 21.76 0.21 11.83
N PRO A 183 20.44 0.05 11.98
CA PRO A 183 19.49 1.04 11.51
C PRO A 183 19.83 2.41 12.12
N PRO A 184 19.64 3.51 11.38
CA PRO A 184 19.92 4.84 11.90
C PRO A 184 18.97 5.18 13.07
N PRO A 185 19.33 6.13 13.96
CA PRO A 185 18.38 6.68 14.92
C PRO A 185 17.16 7.26 14.18
N ASP A 186 15.96 7.05 14.72
CA ASP A 186 14.67 7.36 14.07
C ASP A 186 14.46 6.62 12.72
N SER A 187 14.76 5.31 12.69
CA SER A 187 14.70 4.44 11.50
C SER A 187 13.32 4.27 10.86
N ASP A 188 12.25 4.75 11.50
CA ASP A 188 10.90 4.63 10.96
C ASP A 188 10.65 5.56 9.76
N ARG A 189 11.60 6.46 9.48
CA ARG A 189 11.50 7.46 8.41
C ARG A 189 12.52 7.20 7.31
N PRO A 190 12.09 7.03 6.05
CA PRO A 190 13.01 6.99 4.92
C PRO A 190 13.68 8.36 4.71
N ASP A 191 15.00 8.45 4.85
CA ASP A 191 15.77 9.70 4.77
C ASP A 191 17.27 9.46 4.51
N TRP A 192 18.02 10.55 4.35
CA TRP A 192 19.49 10.55 4.32
C TRP A 192 20.07 10.63 5.73
N TYR A 193 20.91 9.65 6.08
CA TYR A 193 21.58 9.60 7.38
C TYR A 193 23.11 9.54 7.20
N PRO A 194 23.91 9.95 8.19
CA PRO A 194 25.37 9.74 8.15
C PRO A 194 25.69 8.27 7.87
N ASP A 195 26.59 8.01 6.92
CA ASP A 195 26.98 6.64 6.59
C ASP A 195 27.67 5.99 7.82
N PRO A 196 27.25 4.79 8.25
CA PRO A 196 27.81 4.13 9.42
C PRO A 196 29.29 3.76 9.30
N THR A 197 29.82 3.72 8.08
CA THR A 197 31.21 3.38 7.75
C THR A 197 32.05 4.62 7.43
N ASP A 198 31.45 5.71 6.96
CA ASP A 198 32.12 6.98 6.67
C ASP A 198 31.24 8.20 7.03
N ALA A 199 31.56 8.86 8.15
CA ALA A 199 30.81 10.03 8.62
C ALA A 199 30.84 11.25 7.66
N ALA A 200 31.73 11.27 6.66
CA ALA A 200 31.77 12.29 5.61
C ALA A 200 30.72 12.08 4.51
N LEU A 201 30.10 10.89 4.47
CA LEU A 201 29.06 10.55 3.52
C LEU A 201 27.69 10.51 4.20
N LEU A 202 26.66 10.70 3.39
CA LEU A 202 25.28 10.37 3.70
C LEU A 202 24.93 9.11 2.92
N ARG A 203 24.23 8.18 3.57
CA ARG A 203 23.66 6.98 2.96
C ARG A 203 22.15 7.00 3.08
N TRP A 204 21.47 6.53 2.05
CA TRP A 204 20.01 6.51 2.04
C TRP A 204 19.45 5.29 2.77
N TRP A 205 18.55 5.53 3.72
CA TRP A 205 17.77 4.53 4.43
C TRP A 205 16.33 4.55 3.91
N ASP A 206 15.79 3.40 3.52
CA ASP A 206 14.46 3.31 2.90
C ASP A 206 13.30 3.07 3.89
N GLY A 207 13.60 3.00 5.19
CA GLY A 207 12.66 2.61 6.25
C GLY A 207 12.93 1.21 6.81
N SER A 208 13.68 0.39 6.08
CA SER A 208 13.88 -1.03 6.40
C SER A 208 15.31 -1.51 6.16
N CYS A 209 15.99 -0.98 5.15
CA CYS A 209 17.40 -1.27 4.89
C CYS A 209 18.19 -0.06 4.36
N TRP A 210 19.51 -0.17 4.50
CA TRP A 210 20.45 0.77 3.89
C TRP A 210 20.60 0.45 2.39
N SER A 211 20.40 1.45 1.54
CA SER A 211 20.65 1.31 0.09
C SER A 211 22.14 1.51 -0.25
N ASP A 212 22.57 1.19 -1.47
CA ASP A 212 23.94 1.48 -1.92
C ASP A 212 24.14 2.95 -2.37
N GLU A 213 23.11 3.77 -2.27
CA GLU A 213 23.17 5.18 -2.66
C GLU A 213 23.86 6.01 -1.57
N THR A 214 24.96 6.68 -1.95
CA THR A 214 25.74 7.56 -1.06
C THR A 214 25.98 8.93 -1.68
N LEU A 215 26.01 9.97 -0.85
CA LEU A 215 26.30 11.35 -1.26
C LEU A 215 27.27 12.02 -0.28
N PRO A 216 28.10 12.98 -0.72
CA PRO A 216 28.91 13.77 0.21
C PRO A 216 28.03 14.56 1.18
N ARG A 217 28.36 14.52 2.48
CA ARG A 217 27.70 15.33 3.50
C ARG A 217 28.15 16.79 3.37
N PRO A 218 27.23 17.74 3.12
CA PRO A 218 27.62 19.15 3.04
C PRO A 218 28.14 19.64 4.39
N PRO A 219 29.20 20.47 4.41
CA PRO A 219 29.71 21.03 5.64
C PRO A 219 28.67 21.96 6.29
N ALA A 220 28.63 21.98 7.62
CA ALA A 220 27.78 22.89 8.39
C ALA A 220 28.39 24.32 8.41
N ASP A 221 28.59 24.90 7.23
CA ASP A 221 29.08 26.27 7.05
C ASP A 221 27.98 27.12 6.38
N PRO A 222 27.51 28.22 7.01
CA PRO A 222 26.56 29.16 6.42
C PRO A 222 26.99 29.74 5.07
N ARG A 223 28.29 29.67 4.75
CA ARG A 223 28.86 30.09 3.46
C ARG A 223 28.79 29.01 2.39
N THR A 224 28.18 27.86 2.64
CA THR A 224 28.05 26.75 1.70
C THR A 224 26.60 26.41 1.41
N CYS A 225 26.35 25.86 0.23
CA CYS A 225 25.01 25.39 -0.15
C CYS A 225 24.63 24.16 0.69
N PRO A 226 23.47 24.15 1.37
CA PRO A 226 23.06 23.02 2.21
C PRO A 226 22.73 21.76 1.42
N ARG A 227 22.45 21.89 0.10
CA ARG A 227 22.21 20.76 -0.80
C ARG A 227 23.51 20.19 -1.38
N CYS A 228 24.32 21.01 -2.05
CA CYS A 228 25.51 20.54 -2.79
C CYS A 228 26.87 20.85 -2.16
N GLY A 229 26.94 21.58 -1.04
CA GLY A 229 28.18 21.92 -0.34
C GLY A 229 29.06 22.99 -1.02
N ARG A 230 28.70 23.49 -2.21
CA ARG A 230 29.49 24.53 -2.90
C ARG A 230 29.47 25.86 -2.13
N ARG A 231 30.62 26.54 -2.07
CA ARG A 231 30.73 27.88 -1.46
C ARG A 231 29.87 28.91 -2.17
N ARG A 232 29.28 29.82 -1.38
CA ARG A 232 28.42 30.92 -1.83
C ARG A 232 29.06 32.25 -1.43
N TRP A 233 28.93 33.25 -2.29
CA TRP A 233 29.32 34.62 -1.97
C TRP A 233 28.22 35.27 -1.12
N ARG A 234 28.63 35.86 0.01
CA ARG A 234 27.86 36.37 1.15
C ARG A 234 26.35 36.62 0.91
N LEU A 235 25.51 35.83 1.58
CA LEU A 235 24.17 36.22 2.03
C LEU A 235 24.10 35.87 3.52
N ILE A 236 23.96 36.88 4.37
CA ILE A 236 23.85 36.72 5.82
C ILE A 236 22.51 36.01 6.09
N GLY A 237 22.56 34.80 6.67
CA GLY A 237 21.43 34.20 7.38
C GLY A 237 20.44 33.32 6.59
N SER A 238 20.62 33.03 5.29
CA SER A 238 19.67 32.15 4.57
C SER A 238 20.19 30.71 4.40
N SER A 239 19.43 29.72 4.86
CA SER A 239 19.60 28.28 4.54
C SER A 239 19.17 27.91 3.11
N ALA A 240 19.07 28.87 2.20
CA ALA A 240 18.59 28.63 0.84
C ALA A 240 19.60 27.83 0.00
N PRO A 241 19.17 27.08 -1.03
CA PRO A 241 20.07 26.47 -2.01
C PRO A 241 20.83 27.54 -2.84
N CYS A 242 21.97 27.17 -3.45
CA CYS A 242 22.63 28.01 -4.46
C CYS A 242 21.80 28.09 -5.75
N ARG A 243 22.09 29.05 -6.66
CA ARG A 243 21.31 29.28 -7.88
C ARG A 243 21.09 28.00 -8.71
N THR A 244 22.16 27.26 -9.01
CA THR A 244 22.05 25.99 -9.77
C THR A 244 21.19 24.97 -9.05
N CYS A 245 21.36 24.80 -7.73
CA CYS A 245 20.52 23.89 -6.97
C CYS A 245 19.06 24.36 -6.88
N ALA A 246 18.80 25.67 -6.92
CA ALA A 246 17.45 26.22 -6.95
C ALA A 246 16.78 25.95 -8.30
N GLU A 247 17.49 26.17 -9.41
CA GLU A 247 17.01 25.85 -10.78
C GLU A 247 16.66 24.36 -10.93
N GLU A 248 17.53 23.46 -10.46
CA GLU A 248 17.27 22.02 -10.44
C GLU A 248 16.07 21.64 -9.55
N ILE A 249 15.89 22.32 -8.42
CA ILE A 249 14.73 22.10 -7.53
C ILE A 249 13.46 22.52 -8.24
N ASP A 250 13.46 23.68 -8.88
CA ASP A 250 12.29 24.21 -9.58
C ASP A 250 11.91 23.31 -10.77
N GLU A 251 12.88 22.81 -11.53
CA GLU A 251 12.66 21.85 -12.62
C GLU A 251 12.08 20.54 -12.09
N TYR A 252 12.65 19.98 -11.02
CA TYR A 252 12.12 18.78 -10.41
C TYR A 252 10.69 18.98 -9.89
N LEU A 253 10.43 20.08 -9.18
CA LEU A 253 9.11 20.41 -8.63
C LEU A 253 8.08 20.66 -9.74
N ALA A 254 8.50 21.13 -10.93
CA ALA A 254 7.60 21.28 -12.07
C ALA A 254 7.03 19.94 -12.55
N GLY A 255 7.85 18.88 -12.57
CA GLY A 255 7.42 17.51 -12.90
C GLY A 255 6.70 16.79 -11.75
N TRP A 256 7.12 17.05 -10.51
CA TRP A 256 6.54 16.44 -9.30
C TRP A 256 5.15 16.98 -8.96
N ARG A 257 4.91 18.29 -9.16
CA ARG A 257 3.66 18.96 -8.77
C ARG A 257 2.40 18.35 -9.38
N PRO A 258 2.31 18.06 -10.70
CA PRO A 258 1.14 17.39 -11.27
C PRO A 258 0.85 16.03 -10.64
N GLN A 259 1.88 15.27 -10.27
CA GLN A 259 1.72 14.00 -9.58
C GLN A 259 1.16 14.20 -8.17
N ALA A 260 1.68 15.17 -7.43
CA ALA A 260 1.18 15.53 -6.11
C ALA A 260 -0.29 15.97 -6.13
N LEU A 261 -0.68 16.80 -7.10
CA LEU A 261 -2.08 17.24 -7.24
C LEU A 261 -3.04 16.09 -7.57
N ARG A 262 -2.60 15.09 -8.37
CA ARG A 262 -3.38 13.88 -8.63
C ARG A 262 -3.59 13.03 -7.37
N VAL A 263 -2.54 12.83 -6.58
CA VAL A 263 -2.64 12.10 -5.31
C VAL A 263 -3.57 12.82 -4.34
N LEU A 264 -3.45 14.15 -4.22
CA LEU A 264 -4.38 14.94 -3.40
C LEU A 264 -5.83 14.84 -3.86
N ALA A 265 -6.08 14.73 -5.17
CA ALA A 265 -7.43 14.56 -5.72
C ALA A 265 -8.04 13.19 -5.37
N ALA A 266 -7.24 12.13 -5.51
CA ALA A 266 -7.71 10.75 -5.40
C ALA A 266 -7.74 10.27 -3.94
N ASP A 267 -6.60 10.39 -3.25
CA ASP A 267 -6.38 9.78 -1.94
C ASP A 267 -6.35 10.83 -0.81
N GLY A 268 -6.08 12.09 -1.15
CA GLY A 268 -5.87 13.17 -0.20
C GLY A 268 -4.43 13.21 0.35
N PRO A 269 -4.17 14.06 1.36
CA PRO A 269 -2.82 14.29 1.90
C PRO A 269 -2.45 13.27 3.00
N THR A 270 -3.02 12.08 2.93
CA THR A 270 -2.82 11.00 3.92
C THR A 270 -2.57 9.69 3.20
N GLY A 271 -1.81 8.79 3.81
CA GLY A 271 -1.58 7.45 3.28
C GLY A 271 -0.31 7.30 2.43
N PRO A 272 -0.10 6.10 1.84
CA PRO A 272 1.18 5.69 1.28
C PRO A 272 1.56 6.44 0.00
N ALA A 273 0.60 6.78 -0.86
CA ALA A 273 0.87 7.53 -2.09
C ALA A 273 1.42 8.93 -1.78
N TRP A 274 0.81 9.63 -0.83
CA TRP A 274 1.29 10.92 -0.36
C TRP A 274 2.64 10.81 0.36
N ALA A 275 2.80 9.81 1.24
CA ALA A 275 4.07 9.56 1.92
C ALA A 275 5.21 9.28 0.94
N SER A 276 4.95 8.52 -0.13
CA SER A 276 5.93 8.22 -1.17
C SER A 276 6.42 9.48 -1.90
N LEU A 277 5.54 10.46 -2.16
CA LEU A 277 5.94 11.73 -2.78
C LEU A 277 6.90 12.52 -1.89
N TRP A 278 6.65 12.53 -0.58
CA TRP A 278 7.58 13.16 0.37
C TRP A 278 8.89 12.39 0.50
N THR A 279 8.86 11.06 0.41
CA THR A 279 10.07 10.23 0.35
C THR A 279 10.92 10.58 -0.87
N GLN A 280 10.30 10.78 -2.04
CA GLN A 280 11.02 11.23 -3.23
C GLN A 280 11.68 12.61 -3.01
N LEU A 281 10.96 13.58 -2.45
CA LEU A 281 11.53 14.90 -2.14
C LEU A 281 12.74 14.81 -1.20
N ARG A 282 12.65 13.98 -0.15
CA ARG A 282 13.78 13.74 0.78
C ARG A 282 14.97 13.10 0.07
N ARG A 283 14.72 12.10 -0.79
CA ARG A 283 15.77 11.48 -1.62
C ARG A 283 16.49 12.50 -2.50
N HIS A 284 15.75 13.43 -3.11
CA HIS A 284 16.33 14.53 -3.90
C HIS A 284 16.86 15.71 -3.05
N ARG A 285 16.78 15.61 -1.72
CA ARG A 285 17.21 16.63 -0.74
C ARG A 285 16.54 17.99 -0.96
N ILE A 286 15.25 17.95 -1.26
CA ILE A 286 14.38 19.13 -1.44
C ILE A 286 13.65 19.41 -0.13
N GLU A 287 13.77 20.63 0.38
CA GLU A 287 13.11 21.03 1.62
C GLU A 287 11.59 21.05 1.48
N SER A 288 10.89 20.60 2.52
CA SER A 288 9.42 20.54 2.51
C SER A 288 8.76 21.90 2.28
N GLY A 289 9.38 22.98 2.75
CA GLY A 289 8.89 24.34 2.54
C GLY A 289 8.80 24.74 1.07
N ALA A 290 9.79 24.35 0.26
CA ALA A 290 9.81 24.63 -1.18
C ALA A 290 8.70 23.84 -1.92
N ALA A 291 8.55 22.56 -1.60
CA ALA A 291 7.49 21.73 -2.16
C ALA A 291 6.08 22.23 -1.77
N LEU A 292 5.86 22.62 -0.51
CA LEU A 292 4.59 23.20 -0.07
C LEU A 292 4.31 24.52 -0.80
N ALA A 293 5.30 25.40 -0.92
CA ALA A 293 5.15 26.65 -1.66
C ALA A 293 4.74 26.41 -3.12
N ALA A 294 5.33 25.42 -3.79
CA ALA A 294 4.98 25.04 -5.15
C ALA A 294 3.56 24.47 -5.30
N LEU A 295 2.97 23.92 -4.22
CA LEU A 295 1.62 23.37 -4.22
C LEU A 295 0.53 24.37 -3.81
N ARG A 296 0.83 25.42 -3.04
CA ARG A 296 -0.22 26.28 -2.44
C ARG A 296 -1.18 26.88 -3.47
N GLY A 297 -0.67 27.56 -4.49
CA GLY A 297 -1.52 28.18 -5.52
C GLY A 297 -2.33 27.14 -6.32
N PRO A 298 -1.67 26.15 -6.95
CA PRO A 298 -2.36 25.11 -7.71
C PRO A 298 -3.33 24.25 -6.88
N GLY A 299 -2.98 23.97 -5.62
CA GLY A 299 -3.83 23.24 -4.68
C GLY A 299 -5.07 24.03 -4.27
N ALA A 300 -4.94 25.34 -4.03
CA ALA A 300 -6.08 26.21 -3.78
C ALA A 300 -7.05 26.23 -4.97
N ALA A 301 -6.53 26.41 -6.19
CA ALA A 301 -7.34 26.38 -7.41
C ALA A 301 -8.04 25.03 -7.65
N GLN A 302 -7.42 23.92 -7.24
CA GLN A 302 -8.04 22.60 -7.30
C GLN A 302 -9.18 22.45 -6.29
N LEU A 303 -8.98 22.90 -5.05
CA LEU A 303 -10.03 22.89 -4.02
C LEU A 303 -11.21 23.79 -4.40
N GLU A 304 -10.95 24.95 -5.01
CA GLU A 304 -11.98 25.83 -5.56
C GLU A 304 -12.83 25.12 -6.62
N ARG A 305 -12.20 24.41 -7.57
CA ARG A 305 -12.92 23.63 -8.58
C ARG A 305 -13.75 22.50 -7.95
N LEU A 306 -13.16 21.73 -7.03
CA LEU A 306 -13.88 20.66 -6.33
C LEU A 306 -15.09 21.21 -5.57
N ALA A 307 -14.92 22.33 -4.87
CA ALA A 307 -16.02 22.98 -4.17
C ALA A 307 -17.09 23.47 -5.14
N ALA A 308 -16.73 24.07 -6.28
CA ALA A 308 -17.68 24.51 -7.28
C ALA A 308 -18.55 23.35 -7.81
N PHE A 309 -17.96 22.19 -8.09
CA PHE A 309 -18.70 21.00 -8.50
C PHE A 309 -19.65 20.50 -7.41
N ALA A 310 -19.16 20.33 -6.18
CA ALA A 310 -19.99 19.82 -5.09
C ALA A 310 -21.14 20.79 -4.71
N LEU A 311 -20.92 22.10 -4.85
CA LEU A 311 -21.97 23.11 -4.69
C LEU A 311 -23.01 23.05 -5.83
N ALA A 312 -22.58 22.80 -7.07
CA ALA A 312 -23.48 22.63 -8.22
C ALA A 312 -24.31 21.33 -8.11
N ASP A 313 -23.70 20.25 -7.66
CA ASP A 313 -24.37 18.96 -7.43
C ASP A 313 -25.31 18.99 -6.21
N GLY A 314 -25.15 19.99 -5.33
CA GLY A 314 -25.98 20.18 -4.15
C GLY A 314 -25.82 19.08 -3.08
N THR A 315 -24.76 18.27 -3.17
CA THR A 315 -24.46 17.19 -2.23
C THR A 315 -22.95 17.12 -1.94
N VAL A 316 -22.60 16.83 -0.68
CA VAL A 316 -21.19 16.72 -0.24
C VAL A 316 -21.05 15.57 0.75
N GLY A 317 -20.15 14.63 0.44
CA GLY A 317 -19.86 13.45 1.28
C GLY A 317 -19.10 13.77 2.56
N ALA A 318 -19.07 12.82 3.52
CA ALA A 318 -18.32 12.99 4.78
C ALA A 318 -16.83 12.99 4.50
N ALA A 319 -16.39 11.93 3.84
CA ALA A 319 -15.02 11.73 3.42
C ALA A 319 -14.54 12.83 2.46
N GLU A 320 -15.42 13.40 1.66
CA GLU A 320 -15.08 14.51 0.75
C GLU A 320 -14.76 15.79 1.52
N LEU A 321 -15.61 16.17 2.49
CA LEU A 321 -15.34 17.32 3.35
C LEU A 321 -14.10 17.11 4.23
N GLU A 322 -13.90 15.89 4.75
CA GLU A 322 -12.70 15.53 5.51
C GLU A 322 -11.44 15.63 4.65
N ARG A 323 -11.47 15.14 3.39
CA ARG A 323 -10.35 15.31 2.44
C ARG A 323 -10.09 16.78 2.11
N PHE A 324 -11.13 17.59 1.95
CA PHE A 324 -11.00 19.03 1.76
C PHE A 324 -10.27 19.67 2.95
N ASP A 325 -10.75 19.43 4.17
CA ASP A 325 -10.17 20.00 5.40
C ASP A 325 -8.73 19.51 5.62
N ALA A 326 -8.46 18.22 5.38
CA ALA A 326 -7.12 17.66 5.45
C ALA A 326 -6.17 18.31 4.44
N THR A 327 -6.62 18.55 3.20
CA THR A 327 -5.80 19.17 2.14
C THR A 327 -5.47 20.62 2.46
N VAL A 328 -6.45 21.39 2.96
CA VAL A 328 -6.24 22.77 3.43
C VAL A 328 -5.17 22.81 4.52
N ALA A 329 -5.26 21.90 5.49
CA ALA A 329 -4.28 21.79 6.57
C ALA A 329 -2.89 21.39 6.06
N ALA A 330 -2.79 20.35 5.24
CA ALA A 330 -1.52 19.83 4.74
C ALA A 330 -0.75 20.85 3.88
N LEU A 331 -1.46 21.66 3.09
CA LEU A 331 -0.87 22.71 2.26
C LEU A 331 -0.65 24.03 3.03
N GLY A 332 -1.17 24.13 4.25
CA GLY A 332 -1.12 25.34 5.06
C GLY A 332 -1.87 26.51 4.41
N LEU A 333 -2.97 26.22 3.71
CA LEU A 333 -3.79 27.24 3.05
C LEU A 333 -4.57 28.02 4.10
N ARG A 334 -4.54 29.35 3.99
CA ARG A 334 -5.22 30.27 4.90
C ARG A 334 -5.83 31.41 4.10
N GLY A 335 -6.93 31.97 4.59
CA GLY A 335 -7.56 33.17 4.02
C GLY A 335 -9.08 33.06 3.95
N ALA A 336 -9.73 34.23 3.88
CA ALA A 336 -11.19 34.34 3.92
C ALA A 336 -11.90 33.53 2.82
N GLY A 337 -11.31 33.43 1.62
CA GLY A 337 -11.88 32.63 0.53
C GLY A 337 -11.97 31.14 0.86
N MET A 338 -10.93 30.56 1.49
CA MET A 338 -10.95 29.14 1.89
C MET A 338 -11.96 28.89 3.02
N ASP A 339 -12.09 29.84 3.95
CA ASP A 339 -13.05 29.75 5.04
C ASP A 339 -14.50 29.84 4.52
N GLU A 340 -14.75 30.67 3.50
CA GLU A 340 -16.06 30.76 2.83
C GLU A 340 -16.41 29.46 2.11
N LEU A 341 -15.48 28.88 1.34
CA LEU A 341 -15.68 27.59 0.66
C LEU A 341 -16.00 26.49 1.67
N ARG A 342 -15.22 26.40 2.75
CA ARG A 342 -15.46 25.45 3.85
C ARG A 342 -16.87 25.62 4.43
N ARG A 343 -17.30 26.86 4.69
CA ARG A 343 -18.63 27.15 5.23
C ARG A 343 -19.73 26.74 4.25
N SER A 344 -19.55 27.03 2.97
CA SER A 344 -20.47 26.67 1.90
C SER A 344 -20.62 25.15 1.74
N LEU A 345 -19.52 24.40 1.73
CA LEU A 345 -19.54 22.93 1.67
C LEU A 345 -20.22 22.31 2.90
N ARG A 346 -19.93 22.82 4.10
CA ARG A 346 -20.60 22.40 5.34
C ARG A 346 -22.10 22.67 5.28
N ARG A 347 -22.51 23.83 4.75
CA ARG A 347 -23.92 24.18 4.56
C ARG A 347 -24.61 23.21 3.61
N VAL A 348 -24.04 22.95 2.43
CA VAL A 348 -24.60 21.98 1.46
C VAL A 348 -24.71 20.58 2.06
N ARG A 349 -23.69 20.14 2.79
CA ARG A 349 -23.72 18.84 3.50
C ARG A 349 -24.87 18.75 4.50
N ILE A 350 -25.08 19.79 5.32
CA ILE A 350 -26.19 19.84 6.29
C ILE A 350 -27.53 19.75 5.55
N LEU A 351 -27.74 20.60 4.53
CA LEU A 351 -28.99 20.63 3.76
C LEU A 351 -29.27 19.30 3.07
N SER A 352 -28.25 18.68 2.47
CA SER A 352 -28.36 17.37 1.81
C SER A 352 -28.78 16.27 2.79
N ARG A 353 -28.20 16.22 4.01
CA ARG A 353 -28.58 15.27 5.06
C ARG A 353 -30.02 15.47 5.54
N LEU A 354 -30.43 16.72 5.73
CA LEU A 354 -31.81 17.03 6.10
C LEU A 354 -32.80 16.58 5.02
N ARG A 355 -32.51 16.84 3.74
CA ARG A 355 -33.31 16.36 2.59
C ARG A 355 -33.32 14.83 2.48
N ALA A 356 -32.27 14.16 2.92
CA ALA A 356 -32.21 12.70 3.02
C ALA A 356 -32.98 12.14 4.24
N GLY A 357 -33.61 12.99 5.05
CA GLY A 357 -34.42 12.56 6.20
C GLY A 357 -33.66 12.40 7.50
N GLU A 358 -32.41 12.88 7.59
CA GLU A 358 -31.65 12.94 8.85
C GLU A 358 -32.12 14.12 9.71
N LEU A 359 -33.36 14.06 10.18
CA LEU A 359 -34.00 15.19 10.84
C LEU A 359 -33.69 15.23 12.35
N PRO A 360 -33.38 16.41 12.92
CA PRO A 360 -33.24 16.55 14.36
C PRO A 360 -34.58 16.33 15.06
N ALA A 361 -34.57 15.95 16.33
CA ALA A 361 -35.75 15.98 17.19
C ALA A 361 -35.59 17.14 18.17
N ILE A 362 -36.57 18.05 18.19
CA ILE A 362 -36.57 19.21 19.08
C ILE A 362 -37.73 19.11 20.07
N ALA A 363 -37.48 19.51 21.31
CA ALA A 363 -38.50 19.59 22.35
C ALA A 363 -39.24 20.92 22.24
N VAL A 364 -40.58 20.87 22.26
CA VAL A 364 -41.44 22.05 22.17
C VAL A 364 -42.42 22.01 23.34
N PRO A 365 -42.04 22.51 24.52
CA PRO A 365 -42.82 22.32 25.76
C PRO A 365 -44.21 22.96 25.71
N ASP A 366 -44.39 24.03 24.94
CA ASP A 366 -45.66 24.77 24.84
C ASP A 366 -46.63 24.17 23.80
N LEU A 367 -46.37 22.95 23.31
CA LEU A 367 -47.17 22.30 22.29
C LEU A 367 -47.60 20.90 22.74
N HIS A 368 -48.91 20.68 22.82
CA HIS A 368 -49.48 19.35 23.03
C HIS A 368 -49.32 18.52 21.76
N LEU A 369 -48.53 17.45 21.84
CA LEU A 369 -48.20 16.55 20.74
C LEU A 369 -48.99 15.24 20.84
N ASP A 370 -49.36 14.68 19.70
CA ASP A 370 -49.94 13.33 19.66
C ASP A 370 -48.88 12.29 20.10
N PRO A 371 -49.28 11.09 20.60
CA PRO A 371 -48.34 9.99 20.82
C PRO A 371 -47.51 9.70 19.55
N ASP A 372 -46.21 9.51 19.72
CA ASP A 372 -45.20 9.35 18.66
C ASP A 372 -45.01 10.55 17.71
N GLU A 373 -45.64 11.69 17.96
CA GLU A 373 -45.36 12.91 17.21
C GLU A 373 -44.05 13.55 17.69
N ARG A 374 -43.13 13.76 16.76
CA ARG A 374 -41.81 14.36 17.00
C ARG A 374 -41.65 15.60 16.16
N VAL A 375 -41.23 16.69 16.77
CA VAL A 375 -40.98 17.95 16.07
C VAL A 375 -39.55 17.98 15.55
N HIS A 376 -39.38 18.44 14.32
CA HIS A 376 -38.11 18.57 13.62
C HIS A 376 -37.68 20.02 13.39
N LEU A 377 -38.64 20.95 13.38
CA LEU A 377 -38.41 22.38 13.21
C LEU A 377 -39.47 23.15 13.98
N ASP A 378 -39.05 24.22 14.65
CA ASP A 378 -39.90 25.24 15.25
C ASP A 378 -39.23 26.59 15.03
N THR A 379 -39.83 27.45 14.21
CA THR A 379 -39.21 28.72 13.80
C THR A 379 -40.26 29.81 13.60
N PRO A 380 -39.94 31.09 13.89
CA PRO A 380 -40.77 32.21 13.44
C PRO A 380 -40.95 32.19 11.93
N ALA A 381 -42.18 32.44 11.47
CA ALA A 381 -42.51 32.47 10.06
C ALA A 381 -43.63 33.47 9.79
N THR A 382 -43.62 34.07 8.61
CA THR A 382 -44.72 34.90 8.12
C THR A 382 -45.40 34.18 6.96
N ARG A 383 -46.66 33.78 7.16
CA ARG A 383 -47.43 33.15 6.10
C ARG A 383 -47.87 34.21 5.09
N VAL A 384 -47.52 33.99 3.82
CA VAL A 384 -47.86 34.88 2.72
C VAL A 384 -49.02 34.29 1.92
N ARG A 385 -50.04 35.11 1.62
CA ARG A 385 -51.19 34.70 0.80
C ARG A 385 -51.43 35.74 -0.29
N ARG A 386 -51.17 35.36 -1.53
CA ARG A 386 -51.49 36.17 -2.72
C ARG A 386 -52.97 36.04 -3.05
N THR A 387 -53.69 37.16 -3.12
CA THR A 387 -55.10 37.20 -3.53
C THR A 387 -55.28 38.22 -4.64
N ALA A 388 -56.41 38.18 -5.35
CA ALA A 388 -56.75 39.17 -6.37
C ALA A 388 -56.79 40.62 -5.83
N ARG A 389 -56.92 40.80 -4.51
CA ARG A 389 -56.93 42.11 -3.82
C ARG A 389 -55.58 42.49 -3.21
N GLY A 390 -54.50 41.78 -3.58
CA GLY A 390 -53.15 41.99 -3.07
C GLY A 390 -52.66 40.88 -2.14
N THR A 391 -51.43 41.05 -1.67
CA THR A 391 -50.73 40.12 -0.78
C THR A 391 -51.12 40.39 0.68
N ARG A 392 -51.56 39.35 1.40
CA ARG A 392 -51.77 39.41 2.84
C ARG A 392 -50.72 38.55 3.53
N SER A 393 -50.06 39.10 4.54
CA SER A 393 -49.09 38.38 5.37
C SER A 393 -49.58 38.29 6.81
N VAL A 394 -49.32 37.15 7.46
CA VAL A 394 -49.63 36.95 8.89
C VAL A 394 -48.38 36.38 9.56
N ALA A 395 -47.83 37.11 10.52
CA ALA A 395 -46.71 36.65 11.34
C ALA A 395 -47.17 35.56 12.32
N GLY A 396 -46.31 34.59 12.57
CA GLY A 396 -46.60 33.45 13.41
C GLY A 396 -45.42 32.52 13.56
N ARG A 397 -45.72 31.23 13.74
CA ARG A 397 -44.73 30.18 14.02
C ARG A 397 -44.98 28.98 13.11
N LEU A 398 -43.93 28.48 12.46
CA LEU A 398 -43.96 27.29 11.60
C LEU A 398 -43.31 26.11 12.33
N ILE A 399 -44.06 25.02 12.42
CA ILE A 399 -43.69 23.82 13.15
C ILE A 399 -43.77 22.62 12.20
N CYS A 400 -42.66 21.93 11.99
CA CYS A 400 -42.59 20.72 11.17
C CYS A 400 -42.46 19.50 12.09
N SER A 401 -43.40 18.55 12.01
CA SER A 401 -43.33 17.28 12.74
C SER A 401 -43.25 16.09 11.79
N ASN A 402 -42.98 14.89 12.32
CA ASN A 402 -43.07 13.65 11.55
C ASN A 402 -44.49 13.34 11.02
N LYS A 403 -45.53 14.04 11.47
CA LYS A 403 -46.93 13.83 11.03
C LYS A 403 -47.47 14.92 10.09
N LYS A 404 -47.08 16.18 10.32
CA LYS A 404 -47.68 17.34 9.65
C LYS A 404 -46.78 18.58 9.70
N LEU A 405 -47.06 19.52 8.81
CA LEU A 405 -46.60 20.89 8.91
C LEU A 405 -47.71 21.75 9.52
N ARG A 406 -47.40 22.52 10.55
CA ARG A 406 -48.35 23.40 11.25
C ARG A 406 -47.84 24.82 11.23
N PHE A 407 -48.72 25.75 10.90
CA PHE A 407 -48.50 27.18 11.11
C PHE A 407 -49.48 27.71 12.16
N ILE A 408 -48.97 28.42 13.16
CA ILE A 408 -49.76 29.04 14.23
C ILE A 408 -49.60 30.56 14.12
N GLY A 409 -50.70 31.27 13.89
CA GLY A 409 -50.73 32.72 13.81
C GLY A 409 -52.14 33.27 14.06
N PRO A 410 -52.28 34.56 14.42
CA PRO A 410 -53.56 35.16 14.78
C PRO A 410 -54.56 35.06 13.61
N GLY A 411 -55.65 34.32 13.84
CA GLY A 411 -56.77 34.18 12.90
C GLY A 411 -56.48 33.42 11.58
N ALA A 412 -55.30 32.80 11.42
CA ALA A 412 -54.88 32.21 10.14
C ALA A 412 -54.02 30.94 10.25
N GLY A 413 -54.14 30.21 11.36
CA GLY A 413 -53.46 28.92 11.54
C GLY A 413 -53.85 27.89 10.47
N ILE A 414 -52.89 27.07 10.03
CA ILE A 414 -53.12 25.98 9.08
C ILE A 414 -52.34 24.74 9.47
N GLU A 415 -52.91 23.59 9.13
CA GLU A 415 -52.22 22.30 9.21
C GLU A 415 -52.21 21.66 7.82
N ILE A 416 -51.04 21.17 7.41
CA ILE A 416 -50.83 20.42 6.18
C ILE A 416 -50.34 19.02 6.58
N PRO A 417 -51.24 18.02 6.68
CA PRO A 417 -50.83 16.64 6.84
C PRO A 417 -49.95 16.19 5.66
N TRP A 418 -48.92 15.39 5.92
CA TRP A 418 -48.01 14.94 4.85
C TRP A 418 -48.73 14.18 3.72
N ALA A 419 -49.87 13.55 4.01
CA ALA A 419 -50.71 12.92 3.00
C ALA A 419 -51.17 13.91 1.89
N ARG A 420 -51.37 15.19 2.23
CA ARG A 420 -51.85 16.24 1.31
C ARG A 420 -50.73 17.06 0.68
N ALA A 421 -49.55 17.07 1.27
CA ALA A 421 -48.38 17.75 0.71
C ALA A 421 -47.82 16.98 -0.50
N VAL A 422 -47.37 17.73 -1.50
CA VAL A 422 -46.87 17.22 -2.78
C VAL A 422 -45.38 17.51 -2.93
N SER A 423 -44.98 18.77 -2.74
CA SER A 423 -43.59 19.20 -2.87
C SER A 423 -43.30 20.40 -1.96
N VAL A 424 -42.01 20.62 -1.72
CA VAL A 424 -41.46 21.76 -0.99
C VAL A 424 -40.39 22.37 -1.88
N ALA A 425 -40.41 23.70 -2.04
CA ALA A 425 -39.41 24.42 -2.83
C ALA A 425 -39.16 25.80 -2.22
N VAL A 426 -38.00 26.37 -2.52
CA VAL A 426 -37.72 27.79 -2.26
C VAL A 426 -37.93 28.55 -3.56
N ALA A 427 -38.80 29.56 -3.53
CA ALA A 427 -39.06 30.43 -4.68
C ALA A 427 -39.23 31.87 -4.17
N ASP A 428 -38.56 32.84 -4.81
CA ASP A 428 -38.57 34.25 -4.42
C ASP A 428 -38.22 34.49 -2.92
N GLY A 429 -37.34 33.65 -2.35
CA GLY A 429 -36.97 33.71 -0.93
C GLY A 429 -38.03 33.16 0.04
N LEU A 430 -39.16 32.65 -0.46
CA LEU A 430 -40.22 32.03 0.33
C LEU A 430 -40.13 30.51 0.27
N VAL A 431 -40.47 29.85 1.37
CA VAL A 431 -40.67 28.40 1.41
C VAL A 431 -42.09 28.10 0.96
N THR A 432 -42.22 27.44 -0.18
CA THR A 432 -43.49 27.06 -0.79
C THR A 432 -43.74 25.58 -0.58
N VAL A 433 -44.90 25.26 0.00
CA VAL A 433 -45.39 23.89 0.16
C VAL A 433 -46.59 23.70 -0.76
N ALA A 434 -46.42 22.91 -1.81
CA ALA A 434 -47.51 22.56 -2.71
C ALA A 434 -48.34 21.42 -2.11
N ALA A 435 -49.64 21.43 -2.38
CA ALA A 435 -50.57 20.40 -1.94
C ALA A 435 -51.46 19.91 -3.09
N THR A 436 -52.14 18.79 -2.87
CA THR A 436 -53.04 18.18 -3.87
C THR A 436 -54.26 19.03 -4.24
N SER A 437 -54.53 20.12 -3.50
CA SER A 437 -55.62 21.06 -3.81
C SER A 437 -55.08 22.49 -3.91
N ALA A 438 -55.70 23.29 -4.79
CA ALA A 438 -55.32 24.69 -5.03
C ALA A 438 -55.35 25.58 -3.77
N ARG A 439 -56.04 25.17 -2.70
CA ARG A 439 -56.11 25.89 -1.42
C ARG A 439 -55.33 25.22 -0.29
N GLY A 440 -54.74 24.04 -0.54
CA GLY A 440 -54.05 23.25 0.47
C GLY A 440 -52.57 23.60 0.64
N GLY A 441 -51.99 24.35 -0.30
CA GLY A 441 -50.60 24.80 -0.23
C GLY A 441 -50.43 26.08 0.60
N ALA A 442 -49.17 26.43 0.87
CA ALA A 442 -48.82 27.65 1.61
C ALA A 442 -47.43 28.16 1.25
N GLU A 443 -47.24 29.47 1.37
CA GLU A 443 -45.95 30.17 1.23
C GLU A 443 -45.57 30.78 2.57
N PHE A 444 -44.30 30.64 2.97
CA PHE A 444 -43.77 31.13 4.23
C PHE A 444 -42.49 31.92 4.03
N GLU A 445 -42.46 33.14 4.54
CA GLU A 445 -41.23 33.90 4.74
C GLU A 445 -40.62 33.48 6.08
N VAL A 446 -39.32 33.14 6.06
CA VAL A 446 -38.57 32.63 7.21
C VAL A 446 -37.14 33.16 7.15
N ALA A 447 -36.44 33.18 8.28
CA ALA A 447 -35.06 33.67 8.34
C ALA A 447 -34.08 32.85 7.48
N GLU A 448 -34.25 31.53 7.42
CA GLU A 448 -33.37 30.61 6.69
C GLU A 448 -34.17 29.68 5.75
N PRO A 449 -34.59 30.17 4.56
CA PRO A 449 -35.52 29.45 3.70
C PRO A 449 -34.97 28.10 3.23
N GLU A 450 -33.68 28.02 2.88
CA GLU A 450 -33.04 26.77 2.46
C GLU A 450 -33.04 25.70 3.56
N LEU A 451 -32.76 26.09 4.81
CA LEU A 451 -32.74 25.18 5.95
C LEU A 451 -34.14 24.67 6.26
N VAL A 452 -35.10 25.58 6.32
CA VAL A 452 -36.51 25.26 6.57
C VAL A 452 -37.04 24.35 5.46
N ALA A 453 -36.80 24.68 4.19
CA ALA A 453 -37.20 23.85 3.07
C ALA A 453 -36.57 22.46 3.14
N ALA A 454 -35.28 22.34 3.45
CA ALA A 454 -34.60 21.05 3.59
C ALA A 454 -35.20 20.17 4.70
N VAL A 455 -35.55 20.75 5.85
CA VAL A 455 -36.21 20.01 6.95
C VAL A 455 -37.63 19.56 6.55
N VAL A 456 -38.42 20.46 5.97
CA VAL A 456 -39.81 20.17 5.56
C VAL A 456 -39.84 19.15 4.42
N GLU A 457 -38.92 19.27 3.45
CA GLU A 457 -38.76 18.31 2.36
C GLU A 457 -38.33 16.93 2.87
N GLY A 458 -37.35 16.87 3.78
CA GLY A 458 -36.92 15.63 4.42
C GLY A 458 -38.07 14.95 5.18
N ALA A 459 -38.86 15.71 5.94
CA ALA A 459 -40.02 15.18 6.67
C ALA A 459 -41.07 14.62 5.71
N LEU A 460 -41.35 15.33 4.62
CA LEU A 460 -42.26 14.88 3.57
C LEU A 460 -41.75 13.58 2.90
N ARG A 461 -40.47 13.50 2.54
CA ARG A 461 -39.85 12.32 1.92
C ARG A 461 -39.90 11.09 2.83
N VAL A 462 -39.59 11.25 4.11
CA VAL A 462 -39.70 10.18 5.11
C VAL A 462 -41.16 9.74 5.28
N ALA A 463 -42.09 10.68 5.41
CA ALA A 463 -43.52 10.38 5.57
C ALA A 463 -44.12 9.67 4.34
N LYS A 464 -43.68 10.01 3.12
CA LYS A 464 -44.07 9.36 1.86
C LYS A 464 -43.30 8.06 1.60
N ARG A 465 -42.39 7.65 2.49
CA ARG A 465 -41.48 6.48 2.34
C ARG A 465 -40.59 6.57 1.09
N LEU A 466 -40.31 7.78 0.62
CA LEU A 466 -39.38 8.06 -0.48
C LEU A 466 -37.91 8.02 -0.01
N THR A 467 -37.67 8.08 1.30
CA THR A 467 -36.35 7.93 1.92
C THR A 467 -36.46 7.22 3.27
N VAL A 468 -35.50 6.37 3.62
CA VAL A 468 -35.45 5.68 4.91
C VAL A 468 -34.70 6.57 5.90
N ALA A 469 -35.38 7.01 6.97
CA ALA A 469 -34.73 7.77 8.04
C ALA A 469 -33.56 6.96 8.64
N PRO A 470 -32.36 7.55 8.83
CA PRO A 470 -31.25 6.83 9.45
C PRO A 470 -31.58 6.52 10.91
N GLY A 471 -31.34 5.28 11.31
CA GLY A 471 -31.73 4.74 12.62
C GLY A 471 -32.54 3.45 12.54
N ARG A 472 -33.04 3.09 11.36
CA ARG A 472 -33.45 1.71 11.06
C ARG A 472 -32.24 0.96 10.52
N ARG A 473 -31.75 -0.03 11.27
CA ARG A 473 -30.52 -0.79 10.97
C ARG A 473 -30.50 -1.32 9.53
N ASP A 474 -29.27 -1.31 9.00
CA ASP A 474 -28.70 -1.95 7.83
C ASP A 474 -29.62 -2.92 7.05
N SER A 475 -29.91 -2.57 5.80
CA SER A 475 -30.44 -3.52 4.82
C SER A 475 -29.68 -3.39 3.49
N ARG A 476 -28.37 -3.65 3.50
CA ARG A 476 -27.73 -4.21 2.29
C ARG A 476 -28.38 -5.53 1.86
N SER A 477 -29.20 -6.15 2.72
CA SER A 477 -30.08 -7.26 2.38
C SER A 477 -31.42 -6.78 1.81
N ILE A 478 -31.71 -7.09 0.54
CA ILE A 478 -33.06 -7.00 -0.01
C ILE A 478 -33.97 -7.94 0.77
N ALA A 479 -35.09 -7.44 1.27
CA ALA A 479 -36.03 -8.22 2.07
C ALA A 479 -36.60 -9.41 1.27
N PRO A 480 -36.78 -10.61 1.87
CA PRO A 480 -37.21 -11.81 1.15
C PRO A 480 -38.56 -11.68 0.41
N ASP A 481 -39.50 -10.93 0.97
CA ASP A 481 -40.80 -10.62 0.37
C ASP A 481 -40.67 -9.77 -0.90
N ILE A 482 -39.72 -8.83 -0.91
CA ILE A 482 -39.40 -8.00 -2.08
C ILE A 482 -38.72 -8.85 -3.16
N LYS A 483 -37.79 -9.74 -2.77
CA LYS A 483 -37.15 -10.68 -3.73
C LYS A 483 -38.19 -11.57 -4.41
N ALA A 484 -39.14 -12.11 -3.64
CA ALA A 484 -40.20 -12.96 -4.18
C ALA A 484 -41.10 -12.20 -5.17
N GLN A 485 -41.48 -10.96 -4.84
CA GLN A 485 -42.30 -10.11 -5.72
C GLN A 485 -41.57 -9.74 -7.01
N VAL A 486 -40.30 -9.35 -6.93
CA VAL A 486 -39.48 -9.03 -8.12
C VAL A 486 -39.26 -10.27 -8.97
N TRP A 487 -38.99 -11.43 -8.35
CA TRP A 487 -38.84 -12.70 -9.06
C TRP A 487 -40.10 -13.13 -9.80
N GLN A 488 -41.26 -12.97 -9.16
CA GLN A 488 -42.55 -13.28 -9.78
C GLN A 488 -42.88 -12.30 -10.90
N ARG A 489 -42.63 -11.01 -10.70
CA ARG A 489 -42.84 -9.96 -11.72
C ARG A 489 -41.97 -10.18 -12.95
N ASP A 490 -40.69 -10.48 -12.74
CA ASP A 490 -39.70 -10.64 -13.81
C ASP A 490 -39.71 -12.05 -14.41
N GLY A 491 -40.54 -12.96 -13.87
CA GLY A 491 -40.68 -14.33 -14.36
C GLY A 491 -39.43 -15.20 -14.15
N GLY A 492 -38.59 -14.87 -13.18
CA GLY A 492 -37.34 -15.59 -12.91
C GLY A 492 -36.35 -15.58 -14.08
N ARG A 493 -36.35 -14.52 -14.90
CA ARG A 493 -35.48 -14.35 -16.05
C ARG A 493 -34.91 -12.94 -16.11
N CYS A 494 -33.77 -12.78 -16.77
CA CYS A 494 -33.16 -11.49 -17.06
C CYS A 494 -34.13 -10.64 -17.87
N VAL A 495 -34.41 -9.41 -17.43
CA VAL A 495 -35.34 -8.51 -18.13
C VAL A 495 -34.77 -7.95 -19.44
N GLU A 496 -33.44 -7.94 -19.59
CA GLU A 496 -32.75 -7.44 -20.79
C GLU A 496 -32.63 -8.52 -21.88
N CYS A 497 -32.11 -9.71 -21.54
CA CYS A 497 -31.77 -10.74 -22.52
C CYS A 497 -32.60 -12.03 -22.43
N GLY A 498 -33.49 -12.15 -21.43
CA GLY A 498 -34.32 -13.33 -21.21
C GLY A 498 -33.59 -14.55 -20.63
N SER A 499 -32.29 -14.49 -20.37
CA SER A 499 -31.52 -15.58 -19.75
C SER A 499 -32.12 -16.00 -18.40
N THR A 500 -32.07 -17.29 -18.07
CA THR A 500 -32.50 -17.85 -16.78
C THR A 500 -31.33 -18.27 -15.89
N HIS A 501 -30.09 -18.00 -16.30
CA HIS A 501 -28.87 -18.50 -15.64
C HIS A 501 -28.03 -17.34 -15.09
N TYR A 502 -27.40 -17.56 -13.92
CA TYR A 502 -26.54 -16.59 -13.22
C TYR A 502 -27.22 -15.22 -13.02
N LEU A 503 -28.41 -15.26 -12.41
CA LEU A 503 -29.27 -14.11 -12.17
C LEU A 503 -28.89 -13.37 -10.88
N GLU A 504 -28.91 -12.05 -10.95
CA GLU A 504 -28.60 -11.12 -9.87
C GLU A 504 -29.72 -10.09 -9.75
N PHE A 505 -29.99 -9.64 -8.53
CA PHE A 505 -30.90 -8.52 -8.29
C PHE A 505 -30.12 -7.22 -8.41
N ASP A 506 -30.46 -6.43 -9.40
CA ASP A 506 -29.84 -5.15 -9.69
C ASP A 506 -30.80 -3.99 -9.42
N HIS A 507 -30.27 -2.85 -9.01
CA HIS A 507 -31.07 -1.65 -8.82
C HIS A 507 -31.14 -0.86 -10.13
N ILE A 508 -32.35 -0.55 -10.60
CA ILE A 508 -32.58 0.30 -11.78
C ILE A 508 -31.89 1.64 -11.55
N ILE A 509 -32.18 2.31 -10.44
CA ILE A 509 -31.42 3.46 -9.94
C ILE A 509 -30.41 2.95 -8.92
N PRO A 510 -29.08 3.13 -9.11
CA PRO A 510 -28.07 2.65 -8.18
C PRO A 510 -28.26 3.16 -6.75
N LEU A 511 -27.88 2.33 -5.77
CA LEU A 511 -27.84 2.72 -4.35
C LEU A 511 -26.96 3.96 -4.11
N SER A 512 -25.84 4.07 -4.84
CA SER A 512 -24.93 5.23 -4.80
C SER A 512 -25.61 6.54 -5.19
N ARG A 513 -26.74 6.47 -5.89
CA ARG A 513 -27.55 7.62 -6.34
C ARG A 513 -28.91 7.71 -5.63
N GLY A 514 -29.04 7.04 -4.49
CA GLY A 514 -30.24 7.09 -3.66
C GLY A 514 -31.38 6.17 -4.10
N GLY A 515 -31.11 5.17 -4.94
CA GLY A 515 -32.11 4.18 -5.32
C GLY A 515 -32.55 3.29 -4.16
N ALA A 516 -33.86 3.11 -3.97
CA ALA A 516 -34.41 2.28 -2.89
C ALA A 516 -34.42 0.78 -3.25
N SER A 517 -34.25 -0.11 -2.26
CA SER A 517 -34.47 -1.57 -2.40
C SER A 517 -35.96 -1.91 -2.36
N SER A 518 -36.71 -1.47 -3.37
CA SER A 518 -38.15 -1.69 -3.52
C SER A 518 -38.44 -2.52 -4.78
N VAL A 519 -39.63 -3.15 -4.85
CA VAL A 519 -40.03 -3.91 -6.03
C VAL A 519 -39.93 -3.05 -7.30
N ALA A 520 -40.33 -1.78 -7.23
CA ALA A 520 -40.32 -0.87 -8.38
C ALA A 520 -38.92 -0.48 -8.88
N ASN A 521 -37.89 -0.57 -8.02
CA ASN A 521 -36.52 -0.14 -8.35
C ASN A 521 -35.52 -1.30 -8.41
N LEU A 522 -35.97 -2.54 -8.20
CA LEU A 522 -35.17 -3.74 -8.38
C LEU A 522 -35.58 -4.44 -9.67
N GLN A 523 -34.63 -5.09 -10.31
CA GLN A 523 -34.81 -5.89 -11.52
C GLN A 523 -33.90 -7.11 -11.49
N ILE A 524 -34.27 -8.16 -12.22
CA ILE A 524 -33.41 -9.33 -12.42
C ILE A 524 -32.57 -9.14 -13.68
N LEU A 525 -31.24 -9.20 -13.52
CA LEU A 525 -30.27 -9.21 -14.63
C LEU A 525 -29.40 -10.45 -14.57
N CYS A 526 -28.96 -10.94 -15.73
CA CYS A 526 -27.86 -11.92 -15.75
C CYS A 526 -26.52 -11.20 -15.51
N ARG A 527 -25.52 -11.91 -14.99
CA ARG A 527 -24.19 -11.35 -14.70
C ARG A 527 -23.53 -10.63 -15.89
N GLY A 528 -23.81 -11.06 -17.13
CA GLY A 528 -23.35 -10.38 -18.35
C GLY A 528 -23.96 -8.99 -18.51
N CYS A 529 -25.28 -8.92 -18.60
CA CYS A 529 -26.02 -7.65 -18.68
C CYS A 529 -25.76 -6.73 -17.48
N ASN A 530 -25.60 -7.28 -16.28
CA ASN A 530 -25.30 -6.49 -15.08
C ASN A 530 -23.91 -5.82 -15.16
N ARG A 531 -22.91 -6.53 -15.69
CA ARG A 531 -21.57 -5.96 -15.93
C ARG A 531 -21.56 -4.93 -17.04
N ASP A 532 -22.31 -5.18 -18.11
CA ASP A 532 -22.39 -4.26 -19.26
C ASP A 532 -23.12 -2.96 -18.91
N LYS A 533 -24.07 -3.00 -17.97
CA LYS A 533 -24.77 -1.83 -17.45
C LYS A 533 -23.83 -0.85 -16.73
N GLY A 534 -22.95 -1.33 -15.84
CA GLY A 534 -22.04 -0.50 -15.04
C GLY A 534 -22.76 0.57 -14.18
N GLU A 535 -22.03 1.41 -13.44
CA GLU A 535 -22.62 2.55 -12.68
C GLU A 535 -22.99 3.76 -13.57
N HIS A 536 -23.21 3.54 -14.87
CA HIS A 536 -23.54 4.57 -15.86
C HIS A 536 -25.05 4.63 -16.11
N ILE A 537 -25.72 5.48 -15.32
CA ILE A 537 -27.05 6.04 -15.64
C ILE A 537 -26.98 7.53 -15.42
#